data_AF-A0A7Y5MR47-F1
#
_entry.id   AF-A0A7Y5MR47-F1
#
_cell.length_a   1.000
_cell.length_b   1.000
_cell.length_c   1.000
_cell.angle_alpha   90.00
_cell.angle_beta   90.00
_cell.angle_gamma   90.00
#
_symmetry.space_group_name_H-M   'P 1'
#
loop_
_entity.id
_entity.type
_entity.pdbx_description
1 polymer ?
#
loop_
_entity_poly.entity_id
_entity_poly.type
_entity_poly.pdbx_seq_one_letter_code
_entity_poly.pdbx_strand_id
1 'polypeptide(L)'
;MYFKITAFVLFILHLTGCHVQNKNLMGQGEKLLVIGRHANILEKITAMLNEQGYLATGKQWNEEAIAAFKKEHFDAVIIGGGVDNESRELFHIEFPKLNPQVKIINAHPQTVLADLRLAFDH
;
A
#
# COMPACT_ATOMS: atom_id res chain seq x y z
N MET A 1 16.53 -22.18 -52.51
CA MET A 1 16.92 -22.98 -51.33
C MET A 1 16.21 -22.38 -50.11
N TYR A 2 15.48 -23.21 -49.39
CA TYR A 2 14.51 -22.87 -48.36
C TYR A 2 15.15 -22.36 -47.04
N PHE A 3 14.43 -21.41 -46.41
CA PHE A 3 14.13 -21.33 -44.96
C PHE A 3 15.24 -21.00 -43.95
N LYS A 4 15.11 -19.82 -43.31
CA LYS A 4 15.39 -19.63 -41.87
C LYS A 4 14.48 -18.54 -41.27
N ILE A 5 13.31 -19.00 -40.82
CA ILE A 5 12.69 -18.73 -39.51
C ILE A 5 12.49 -17.25 -39.10
N THR A 6 11.26 -16.83 -39.36
CA THR A 6 10.35 -16.00 -38.54
C THR A 6 10.63 -15.96 -37.02
N ALA A 7 10.32 -14.80 -36.43
CA ALA A 7 9.94 -14.59 -35.02
C ALA A 7 11.05 -14.44 -33.97
N PHE A 8 11.45 -13.18 -33.74
CA PHE A 8 11.46 -12.62 -32.39
C PHE A 8 11.23 -11.10 -32.54
N VAL A 9 9.97 -10.72 -32.77
CA VAL A 9 9.13 -10.16 -31.71
C VAL A 9 9.76 -8.88 -31.17
N LEU A 10 9.12 -7.76 -31.53
CA LEU A 10 9.13 -6.54 -30.76
C LEU A 10 10.54 -6.04 -30.40
N PHE A 11 11.18 -5.43 -31.39
CA PHE A 11 11.95 -4.21 -31.13
C PHE A 11 10.94 -3.24 -30.52
N ILE A 12 10.80 -3.32 -29.19
CA ILE A 12 9.85 -2.55 -28.40
C ILE A 12 10.14 -1.10 -28.72
N LEU A 13 9.25 -0.59 -29.57
CA LEU A 13 8.61 0.70 -29.48
C LEU A 13 9.30 1.55 -28.43
N HIS A 14 9.93 2.60 -28.94
CA HIS A 14 10.29 3.83 -28.28
C HIS A 14 9.09 4.31 -27.41
N LEU A 15 8.88 3.64 -26.27
CA LEU A 15 7.80 3.89 -25.33
C LEU A 15 8.28 5.08 -24.52
N THR A 16 7.95 6.25 -25.07
CA THR A 16 7.14 7.23 -24.36
C THR A 16 7.54 7.42 -22.90
N GLY A 17 8.36 8.45 -22.70
CA GLY A 17 8.08 9.41 -21.66
C GLY A 17 8.37 8.93 -20.24
N CYS A 18 9.39 9.55 -19.66
CA CYS A 18 9.35 9.97 -18.26
C CYS A 18 8.04 10.74 -17.98
N HIS A 19 6.93 10.03 -17.76
CA HIS A 19 5.75 10.57 -17.11
C HIS A 19 4.84 9.42 -16.66
N VAL A 20 5.28 8.61 -15.71
CA VAL A 20 4.30 7.99 -14.81
C VAL A 20 3.81 9.10 -13.90
N GLN A 21 2.73 9.71 -14.37
CA GLN A 21 1.93 10.68 -13.68
C GLN A 21 1.71 10.22 -12.24
N ASN A 22 2.24 10.99 -11.29
CA ASN A 22 1.80 10.99 -9.91
C ASN A 22 0.37 11.57 -9.88
N LYS A 23 -0.58 10.78 -10.38
CA LYS A 23 -2.02 11.06 -10.45
C LYS A 23 -2.73 9.76 -10.09
N ASN A 24 -2.88 9.49 -8.81
CA ASN A 24 -3.84 8.52 -8.28
C ASN A 24 -4.08 8.78 -6.78
N LEU A 25 -4.27 10.05 -6.41
CA LEU A 25 -4.75 10.45 -5.09
C LEU A 25 -6.13 11.11 -5.19
N MET A 26 -6.96 10.66 -6.14
CA MET A 26 -8.38 11.01 -6.18
C MET A 26 -9.15 9.69 -6.23
N GLY A 27 -9.92 9.40 -5.18
CA GLY A 27 -10.62 8.13 -5.02
C GLY A 27 -11.69 7.95 -6.08
N GLN A 28 -11.53 6.90 -6.86
CA GLN A 28 -12.44 6.41 -7.89
C GLN A 28 -13.08 5.08 -7.42
N GLY A 29 -13.39 4.96 -6.12
CA GLY A 29 -14.02 3.77 -5.54
C GLY A 29 -13.07 2.64 -5.16
N GLU A 30 -11.75 2.87 -5.10
CA GLU A 30 -10.80 1.89 -4.59
C GLU A 30 -11.07 1.54 -3.13
N LYS A 31 -10.91 0.26 -2.80
CA LYS A 31 -11.09 -0.26 -1.44
C LYS A 31 -9.78 -0.17 -0.68
N LEU A 32 -9.79 0.56 0.43
CA LEU A 32 -8.63 0.79 1.28
C LEU A 32 -8.83 0.12 2.64
N LEU A 33 -7.84 -0.65 3.08
CA LEU A 33 -7.81 -1.20 4.43
C LEU A 33 -6.86 -0.37 5.30
N VAL A 34 -7.38 0.35 6.29
CA VAL A 34 -6.58 1.12 7.24
C VAL A 34 -6.41 0.29 8.51
N ILE A 35 -5.17 0.09 8.96
CA ILE A 35 -4.85 -0.69 10.16
C ILE A 35 -4.23 0.26 11.19
N GLY A 36 -4.82 0.39 12.37
CA GLY A 36 -4.29 1.28 13.40
C GLY A 36 -4.74 0.91 14.81
N ARG A 37 -3.85 1.03 15.80
CA ARG A 37 -4.18 0.64 17.18
C ARG A 37 -5.12 1.61 17.89
N HIS A 38 -5.14 2.87 17.47
CA HIS A 38 -5.93 3.92 18.09
C HIS A 38 -7.27 4.11 17.35
N ALA A 39 -8.36 3.61 17.92
CA ALA A 39 -9.71 3.70 17.33
C ALA A 39 -10.10 5.12 16.90
N ASN A 40 -9.81 6.13 17.73
CA ASN A 40 -10.16 7.53 17.45
C ASN A 40 -9.45 8.08 16.19
N ILE A 41 -8.17 7.74 16.00
CA ILE A 41 -7.40 8.15 14.82
C ILE A 41 -7.87 7.36 13.60
N LEU A 42 -8.07 6.05 13.78
CA LEU A 42 -8.54 5.16 12.74
C LEU A 42 -9.87 5.62 12.15
N GLU A 43 -10.85 5.93 13.00
CA GLU A 43 -12.17 6.40 12.60
C GLU A 43 -12.08 7.71 11.80
N LYS A 44 -11.30 8.69 12.29
CA LYS A 44 -11.06 9.96 11.59
C LYS A 44 -10.43 9.75 10.21
N ILE A 45 -9.43 8.89 10.10
CA ILE A 45 -8.78 8.60 8.81
C ILE A 45 -9.75 7.90 7.87
N THR A 46 -10.50 6.91 8.35
CA THR A 46 -11.49 6.22 7.51
C THR A 46 -12.60 7.16 7.06
N ALA A 47 -13.11 8.04 7.93
CA ALA A 47 -14.12 9.01 7.58
C ALA A 47 -13.60 9.98 6.51
N MET A 48 -12.40 10.53 6.72
CA MET A 48 -11.74 11.40 5.75
C MET A 48 -11.57 10.72 4.39
N LEU A 49 -11.10 9.48 4.34
CA LEU A 49 -10.93 8.74 3.09
C LEU A 49 -12.28 8.47 2.39
N ASN A 50 -13.32 8.13 3.16
CA ASN A 50 -14.67 7.97 2.62
C ASN A 50 -15.23 9.28 2.06
N GLU A 51 -15.00 10.42 2.72
CA GLU A 51 -15.37 11.75 2.20
C GLU A 51 -14.62 12.10 0.91
N GLN A 52 -13.40 11.58 0.72
CA GLN A 52 -12.63 11.72 -0.51
C GLN A 52 -13.02 10.71 -1.62
N GLY A 53 -14.07 9.90 -1.40
CA GLY A 53 -14.58 8.94 -2.39
C GLY A 53 -13.91 7.57 -2.40
N TYR A 54 -13.10 7.25 -1.39
CA TYR A 54 -12.50 5.92 -1.22
C TYR A 54 -13.37 5.03 -0.33
N LEU A 55 -13.39 3.72 -0.58
CA LEU A 55 -14.07 2.77 0.30
C LEU A 55 -13.10 2.30 1.40
N ALA A 56 -12.93 3.13 2.44
CA ALA A 56 -11.97 2.86 3.50
C ALA A 56 -12.59 2.10 4.68
N THR A 57 -11.96 0.98 5.05
CA THR A 57 -12.32 0.14 6.19
C THR A 57 -11.20 0.18 7.23
N GLY A 58 -11.53 0.55 8.47
CA GLY A 58 -10.57 0.58 9.58
C GLY A 58 -10.58 -0.71 10.39
N LYS A 59 -9.41 -1.27 10.70
CA LYS A 59 -9.22 -2.41 11.60
C LYS A 59 -8.15 -2.15 12.66
N GLN A 60 -8.42 -2.57 13.89
CA GLN A 60 -7.50 -2.34 15.01
C GLN A 60 -6.56 -3.54 15.24
N TRP A 61 -7.07 -4.74 15.03
CA TRP A 61 -6.38 -5.99 15.34
C TRP A 61 -5.90 -6.69 14.07
N ASN A 62 -4.78 -7.40 14.18
CA ASN A 62 -4.13 -8.03 13.03
C ASN A 62 -5.03 -9.09 12.39
N GLU A 63 -5.62 -9.94 13.23
CA GLU A 63 -6.49 -11.02 12.79
C GLU A 63 -7.72 -10.49 12.05
N GLU A 64 -8.32 -9.41 12.56
CA GLU A 64 -9.44 -8.76 11.89
C GLU A 64 -9.05 -8.13 10.54
N ALA A 65 -7.87 -7.52 10.46
CA ALA A 65 -7.35 -6.94 9.23
C ALA A 65 -7.10 -8.03 8.18
N ILE A 66 -6.48 -9.13 8.57
CA ILE A 66 -6.22 -10.29 7.70
C ILE A 66 -7.54 -10.95 7.27
N ALA A 67 -8.48 -11.14 8.20
CA ALA A 67 -9.78 -11.72 7.89
C ALA A 67 -10.59 -10.83 6.93
N ALA A 68 -10.57 -9.50 7.14
CA ALA A 68 -11.20 -8.55 6.24
C ALA A 68 -10.57 -8.65 4.84
N PHE A 69 -9.23 -8.66 4.76
CA PHE A 69 -8.49 -8.74 3.49
C PHE A 69 -8.72 -10.06 2.74
N LYS A 70 -9.01 -11.15 3.46
CA LYS A 70 -9.40 -12.44 2.85
C LYS A 70 -10.85 -12.42 2.33
N LYS A 71 -11.74 -11.71 3.02
CA LYS A 71 -13.17 -11.65 2.71
C LYS A 71 -13.47 -10.71 1.54
N GLU A 72 -12.73 -9.61 1.46
CA GLU A 72 -12.92 -8.56 0.46
C GLU A 72 -11.61 -8.23 -0.25
N HIS A 73 -11.71 -7.91 -1.54
CA HIS A 73 -10.56 -7.42 -2.28
C HIS A 73 -10.26 -5.96 -1.92
N PHE A 74 -9.06 -5.68 -1.45
CA PHE A 74 -8.56 -4.32 -1.21
C PHE A 74 -7.43 -4.01 -2.19
N ASP A 75 -7.44 -2.78 -2.70
CA ASP A 75 -6.43 -2.26 -3.63
C ASP A 75 -5.19 -1.77 -2.89
N ALA A 76 -5.37 -1.26 -1.67
CA ALA A 76 -4.28 -0.84 -0.82
C ALA A 76 -4.54 -1.08 0.67
N VAL A 77 -3.44 -1.24 1.41
CA VAL A 77 -3.42 -1.36 2.86
C VAL A 77 -2.58 -0.24 3.44
N ILE A 78 -3.16 0.54 4.34
CA ILE A 78 -2.50 1.63 5.06
C ILE A 78 -2.24 1.17 6.48
N ILE A 79 -0.97 1.02 6.85
CA ILE A 79 -0.56 0.65 8.20
C ILE A 79 -0.25 1.95 8.97
N GLY A 80 -1.12 2.29 9.91
CA GLY A 80 -1.09 3.49 10.72
C GLY A 80 -0.03 3.50 11.82
N GLY A 81 0.10 4.67 12.46
CA GLY A 81 0.94 4.85 13.64
C GLY A 81 0.42 4.03 14.83
N GLY A 82 1.34 3.43 15.58
CA GLY A 82 1.05 2.59 16.74
C GLY A 82 1.00 1.09 16.45
N VAL A 83 1.06 0.67 15.18
CA VAL A 83 1.28 -0.74 14.84
C VAL A 83 2.75 -1.08 15.07
N ASP A 84 2.98 -2.09 15.89
CA ASP A 84 4.30 -2.65 16.21
C ASP A 84 4.98 -3.28 14.98
N ASN A 85 6.30 -3.42 15.04
CA ASN A 85 7.10 -3.89 13.90
C ASN A 85 6.79 -5.35 13.52
N GLU A 86 6.56 -6.22 14.50
CA GLU A 86 6.16 -7.62 14.26
C GLU A 86 4.86 -7.68 13.44
N SER A 87 3.85 -6.90 13.82
CA SER A 87 2.60 -6.79 13.06
C SER A 87 2.81 -6.23 11.66
N ARG A 88 3.70 -5.24 11.49
CA ARG A 88 4.05 -4.71 10.17
C ARG A 88 4.66 -5.79 9.27
N GLU A 89 5.66 -6.51 9.77
CA GLU A 89 6.30 -7.60 9.04
C GLU A 89 5.29 -8.67 8.66
N LEU A 90 4.41 -9.04 9.59
CA LEU A 90 3.31 -9.98 9.33
C LEU A 90 2.44 -9.51 8.16
N PHE A 91 2.05 -8.24 8.12
CA PHE A 91 1.23 -7.67 7.04
C PHE A 91 1.94 -7.65 5.69
N HIS A 92 3.23 -7.30 5.67
CA HIS A 92 4.06 -7.34 4.46
C HIS A 92 4.28 -8.75 3.94
N ILE A 93 4.14 -9.78 4.79
CA ILE A 93 4.22 -11.18 4.38
C ILE A 93 2.85 -11.71 3.93
N GLU A 94 1.78 -11.43 4.68
CA GLU A 94 0.47 -12.05 4.47
C GLU A 94 -0.32 -11.40 3.34
N PHE A 95 -0.30 -10.07 3.20
CA PHE A 95 -1.11 -9.40 2.17
C PHE A 95 -0.63 -9.69 0.73
N PRO A 96 0.68 -9.70 0.42
CA PRO A 96 1.14 -10.05 -0.93
C PRO A 96 0.91 -11.52 -1.30
N LYS A 97 0.83 -12.43 -0.33
CA LYS A 97 0.43 -13.84 -0.57
C LYS A 97 -1.03 -13.93 -1.04
N LEU A 98 -1.89 -13.07 -0.52
CA LEU A 98 -3.32 -13.05 -0.85
C LEU A 98 -3.60 -12.25 -2.13
N ASN A 99 -2.94 -11.10 -2.29
CA ASN A 99 -3.01 -10.27 -3.48
C ASN A 99 -1.63 -9.68 -3.80
N PRO A 100 -0.90 -10.20 -4.80
CA PRO A 100 0.44 -9.74 -5.13
C PRO A 100 0.48 -8.32 -5.71
N GLN A 101 -0.67 -7.73 -6.09
CA GLN A 101 -0.76 -6.37 -6.61
C GLN A 101 -1.14 -5.34 -5.53
N VAL A 102 -1.34 -5.78 -4.28
CA VAL A 102 -1.73 -4.89 -3.18
C VAL A 102 -0.64 -3.85 -2.90
N LYS A 103 -1.06 -2.59 -2.73
CA LYS A 103 -0.14 -1.52 -2.31
C LYS A 103 -0.14 -1.41 -0.79
N ILE A 104 1.01 -1.67 -0.16
CA ILE A 104 1.16 -1.52 1.30
C ILE A 104 1.87 -0.20 1.61
N ILE A 105 1.23 0.65 2.41
CA ILE A 105 1.71 1.98 2.78
C ILE A 105 1.97 2.01 4.29
N ASN A 106 3.19 2.34 4.70
CA ASN A 106 3.56 2.47 6.12
C ASN A 106 3.54 3.93 6.55
N ALA A 107 2.64 4.31 7.46
CA ALA A 107 2.70 5.58 8.17
C ALA A 107 3.54 5.40 9.45
N HIS A 108 4.81 5.80 9.41
CA HIS A 108 5.77 5.53 10.49
C HIS A 108 6.07 6.79 11.34
N PRO A 109 5.77 6.80 12.66
CA PRO A 109 6.19 7.88 13.56
C PRO A 109 7.59 7.72 14.19
N GLN A 110 8.16 6.51 14.24
CA GLN A 110 9.21 6.15 15.21
C GLN A 110 10.67 6.32 14.74
N THR A 111 10.93 6.78 13.52
CA THR A 111 12.29 7.05 13.05
C THR A 111 12.74 8.50 13.26
N VAL A 112 11.80 9.41 13.51
CA VAL A 112 12.07 10.87 13.53
C VAL A 112 13.15 11.27 14.54
N LEU A 113 13.15 10.71 15.76
CA LEU A 113 14.09 11.12 16.81
C LEU A 113 15.47 10.44 16.72
N ALA A 114 15.52 9.21 16.18
CA ALA A 114 16.77 8.47 16.03
C ALA A 114 17.59 8.99 14.84
N ASP A 115 16.93 9.30 13.72
CA ASP A 115 17.57 9.89 12.55
C ASP A 115 18.02 11.34 12.79
N LEU A 116 17.26 12.14 13.55
CA LEU A 116 17.66 13.51 13.91
C LEU A 116 18.95 13.52 14.75
N ARG A 117 19.08 12.57 15.70
CA ARG A 117 20.24 12.48 16.58
C ARG A 117 21.51 12.04 15.86
N LEU A 118 21.39 11.23 14.81
CA LEU A 118 22.50 10.84 13.95
C LEU A 118 22.93 11.96 12.98
N ALA A 119 22.03 12.87 12.61
CA ALA A 119 22.31 13.95 11.67
C ALA A 119 22.97 15.19 12.29
N PHE A 120 22.88 15.38 13.62
CA PHE A 120 23.39 16.58 14.31
C PHE A 120 24.56 16.33 15.27
N ASP A 121 25.10 15.12 15.33
CA ASP A 121 26.36 14.82 16.03
C ASP A 121 27.50 15.06 15.03
N HIS A 122 28.11 16.24 15.11
CA HIS A 122 29.11 16.77 14.20
C HIS A 122 30.44 17.03 14.92
#